data_AF-A0A451AXD8-F1
#
_entry.id   AF-A0A451AXD8-F1
#
_cell.length_a   1.000
_cell.length_b   1.000
_cell.length_c   1.000
_cell.angle_alpha   90.00
_cell.angle_beta   90.00
_cell.angle_gamma   90.00
#
_symmetry.space_group_name_H-M   'P 1'
#
loop_
_entity.id
_entity.type
_entity.pdbx_description
1 polymer ?
#
loop_
_entity_poly.entity_id
_entity_poly.type
_entity_poly.pdbx_seq_one_letter_code
_entity_poly.pdbx_strand_id
1 'polypeptide(L)'
;MQELEKAEKEIRLHQHQEDDWFHNKFLLIGVLVLGFAMNILTPYSNASNSSNTSIDRIRRKIFSSGTTCLMLAIACVISLLMDAHIRAHVSKATQAGLWIKHYVEKPIISQDEELCIDRNKGKDCLKGWETFLYKDGMHSDPSYRVTWHNSHALSWLIYIIYMALLFNVWKSKPYDRSVLFFGFVLVHVTLVGFAWMGHSFPSTLDNSINNLIPISTPVSSGTLAISAASLLIILNLFCLYWSSEASPRTDKT
;
A
#
# COMPACT_ATOMS: atom_id res chain seq x y z
N MET A 1 -14.56 33.89 -4.02
CA MET A 1 -13.61 33.50 -5.09
C MET A 1 -12.20 33.23 -4.57
N GLN A 2 -11.60 34.09 -3.75
CA GLN A 2 -10.21 33.90 -3.27
C GLN A 2 -9.99 32.60 -2.46
N GLU A 3 -10.94 32.20 -1.60
CA GLU A 3 -10.86 30.94 -0.83
C GLU A 3 -10.99 29.69 -1.71
N LEU A 4 -11.74 29.78 -2.82
CA LEU A 4 -11.87 28.68 -3.78
C LEU A 4 -10.54 28.45 -4.53
N GLU A 5 -9.92 29.53 -5.00
CA GLU A 5 -8.62 29.47 -5.69
C GLU A 5 -7.52 28.92 -4.76
N LYS A 6 -7.58 29.27 -3.47
CA LYS A 6 -6.65 28.75 -2.46
C LYS A 6 -6.84 27.24 -2.25
N ALA A 7 -8.07 26.77 -2.12
CA ALA A 7 -8.36 25.36 -1.93
C ALA A 7 -8.01 24.53 -3.19
N GLU A 8 -8.23 25.07 -4.38
CA GLU A 8 -7.82 24.45 -5.63
C GLU A 8 -6.29 24.30 -5.73
N LYS A 9 -5.55 25.36 -5.36
CA LYS A 9 -4.07 25.32 -5.30
C LYS A 9 -3.56 24.27 -4.31
N GLU A 10 -4.19 24.14 -3.15
CA GLU A 10 -3.82 23.14 -2.14
C GLU A 10 -4.04 21.70 -2.65
N ILE A 11 -5.12 21.48 -3.39
CA ILE A 11 -5.43 20.17 -3.98
C ILE A 11 -4.44 19.82 -5.10
N ARG A 12 -4.12 20.76 -5.99
CA ARG A 12 -3.08 20.58 -7.01
C ARG A 12 -1.70 20.30 -6.40
N LEU A 13 -1.37 20.98 -5.30
CA LEU A 13 -0.12 20.72 -4.57
C LEU A 13 -0.07 19.28 -4.04
N HIS A 14 -1.16 18.78 -3.45
CA HIS A 14 -1.21 17.42 -2.93
C HIS A 14 -1.21 16.35 -4.02
N GLN A 15 -1.85 16.61 -5.17
CA GLN A 15 -1.74 15.75 -6.36
C GLN A 15 -0.29 15.64 -6.85
N HIS A 16 0.39 16.78 -6.98
CA HIS A 16 1.79 16.78 -7.43
C HIS A 16 2.70 16.03 -6.46
N GLN A 17 2.49 16.20 -5.15
CA GLN A 17 3.20 15.45 -4.13
C GLN A 17 2.92 13.94 -4.23
N GLU A 18 1.67 13.54 -4.46
CA GLU A 18 1.31 12.13 -4.66
C GLU A 18 2.08 11.52 -5.84
N ASP A 19 2.09 12.19 -6.99
CA ASP A 19 2.81 11.73 -8.18
C ASP A 19 4.32 11.59 -7.93
N ASP A 20 4.94 12.57 -7.26
CA ASP A 20 6.36 12.52 -6.91
C ASP A 20 6.67 11.34 -5.98
N TRP A 21 5.83 11.10 -4.97
CA TRP A 21 5.98 9.97 -4.06
C TRP A 21 5.79 8.64 -4.76
N PHE A 22 4.84 8.53 -5.68
CA PHE A 22 4.65 7.34 -6.49
C PHE A 22 5.87 7.03 -7.36
N HIS A 23 6.42 8.04 -8.06
CA HIS A 23 7.63 7.88 -8.87
C HIS A 23 8.84 7.49 -8.00
N ASN A 24 9.02 8.15 -6.86
CA ASN A 24 10.10 7.82 -5.92
C ASN A 24 9.98 6.40 -5.37
N LYS A 25 8.75 5.95 -5.06
CA LYS A 25 8.47 4.58 -4.65
C LYS A 25 8.85 3.58 -5.75
N PHE A 26 8.39 3.82 -6.98
CA PHE A 26 8.68 2.96 -8.11
C PHE A 26 10.19 2.88 -8.41
N LEU A 27 10.90 4.01 -8.35
CA LEU A 27 12.34 4.05 -8.55
C LEU A 27 13.09 3.32 -7.43
N LEU A 28 12.80 3.64 -6.17
CA LEU A 28 13.49 3.03 -5.02
C LEU A 28 13.30 1.50 -5.01
N ILE A 29 12.06 1.06 -5.14
CA ILE A 29 11.75 -0.38 -5.14
C ILE A 29 12.26 -1.03 -6.43
N GLY A 30 12.13 -0.36 -7.57
CA GLY A 30 12.67 -0.83 -8.84
C GLY A 30 14.17 -1.09 -8.74
N VAL A 31 14.94 -0.18 -8.14
CA VAL A 31 16.37 -0.36 -7.88
C VAL A 31 16.64 -1.50 -6.90
N LEU A 32 15.85 -1.64 -5.83
CA LEU A 32 16.00 -2.73 -4.87
C LEU A 32 15.71 -4.10 -5.51
N VAL A 33 14.63 -4.21 -6.28
CA VAL A 33 14.24 -5.44 -6.99
C VAL A 33 15.23 -5.74 -8.11
N LEU A 34 15.68 -4.74 -8.87
CA LEU A 34 16.69 -4.89 -9.91
C LEU A 34 18.03 -5.31 -9.30
N GLY A 35 18.43 -4.71 -8.19
CA GLY A 35 19.64 -5.08 -7.45
C GLY A 35 19.56 -6.51 -6.91
N PHE A 36 18.41 -6.92 -6.40
CA PHE A 36 18.14 -8.29 -5.98
C PHE A 36 18.21 -9.26 -7.17
N ALA A 37 17.54 -8.94 -8.29
CA ALA A 37 17.55 -9.73 -9.51
C ALA A 37 18.95 -9.83 -10.11
N MET A 38 19.71 -8.73 -10.16
CA MET A 38 21.11 -8.73 -10.58
C MET A 38 21.96 -9.58 -9.65
N ASN A 39 21.82 -9.46 -8.33
CA ASN A 39 22.57 -10.32 -7.40
C ASN A 39 22.28 -11.83 -7.60
N ILE A 40 21.10 -12.18 -8.12
CA ILE A 40 20.73 -13.55 -8.50
C ILE A 40 21.23 -13.92 -9.91
N LEU A 41 21.18 -12.99 -10.87
CA LEU A 41 21.45 -13.22 -12.29
C LEU A 41 22.93 -13.03 -12.68
N THR A 42 23.67 -12.13 -12.03
CA THR A 42 25.11 -11.92 -12.25
C THR A 42 25.95 -13.19 -12.10
N PRO A 43 25.72 -14.07 -11.09
CA PRO A 43 26.42 -15.36 -11.04
C PRO A 43 26.02 -16.32 -12.18
N TYR A 44 24.89 -16.13 -12.87
CA TYR A 44 24.49 -16.93 -14.04
C TYR A 44 25.30 -16.55 -15.29
N SER A 45 25.52 -15.25 -15.52
CA SER A 45 26.31 -14.73 -16.64
C SER A 45 27.77 -15.15 -16.59
N ASN A 46 28.38 -15.18 -15.40
CA ASN A 46 29.80 -15.50 -15.23
C ASN A 46 30.08 -17.00 -15.07
N ALA A 47 29.04 -17.82 -14.90
CA ALA A 47 29.17 -19.26 -14.69
C ALA A 47 28.92 -20.10 -15.96
N SER A 48 28.81 -19.47 -17.14
CA SER A 48 28.73 -20.17 -18.44
C SER A 48 29.90 -21.15 -18.69
N ASN A 49 30.97 -21.11 -17.89
CA ASN A 49 32.13 -22.02 -17.96
C ASN A 49 32.38 -22.83 -16.67
N SER A 50 31.53 -22.74 -15.64
CA SER A 50 31.70 -23.42 -14.34
C SER A 50 30.52 -24.33 -14.04
N SER A 51 30.80 -25.56 -13.60
CA SER A 51 29.82 -26.63 -13.38
C SER A 51 28.56 -26.18 -12.63
N ASN A 52 27.39 -26.69 -13.08
CA ASN A 52 26.05 -26.39 -12.54
C ASN A 52 25.94 -26.47 -11.01
N THR A 53 26.77 -27.30 -10.36
CA THR A 53 26.81 -27.49 -8.91
C THR A 53 27.29 -26.25 -8.13
N SER A 54 28.09 -25.38 -8.74
CA SER A 54 28.60 -24.14 -8.12
C SER A 54 27.51 -23.05 -8.03
N ILE A 55 26.71 -22.89 -9.09
CA ILE A 55 25.61 -21.92 -9.19
C ILE A 55 24.50 -22.26 -8.18
N ASP A 56 24.09 -23.51 -8.11
CA ASP A 56 23.04 -23.95 -7.18
C ASP A 56 23.45 -23.80 -5.71
N ARG A 57 24.75 -23.85 -5.42
CA ARG A 57 25.29 -23.63 -4.07
C ARG A 57 25.28 -22.14 -3.71
N ILE A 58 25.66 -21.26 -4.63
CA ILE A 58 25.61 -19.80 -4.44
C ILE A 58 24.16 -19.32 -4.31
N ARG A 59 23.28 -19.79 -5.20
CA ARG A 59 21.85 -19.50 -5.17
C ARG A 59 21.24 -19.88 -3.82
N ARG A 60 21.44 -21.13 -3.38
CA ARG A 60 20.97 -21.58 -2.06
C ARG A 60 21.57 -20.74 -0.94
N LYS A 61 22.84 -20.31 -1.03
CA LYS A 61 23.47 -19.46 0.00
C LYS A 61 22.82 -18.07 0.11
N ILE A 62 22.52 -17.41 -1.02
CA ILE A 62 21.89 -16.08 -1.04
C ILE A 62 20.44 -16.17 -0.56
N PHE A 63 19.66 -17.14 -1.06
CA PHE A 63 18.26 -17.34 -0.70
C PHE A 63 18.06 -17.94 0.69
N SER A 64 19.09 -18.57 1.27
CA SER A 64 19.06 -19.07 2.65
C SER A 64 19.65 -18.09 3.67
N SER A 65 20.08 -16.90 3.25
CA SER A 65 20.68 -15.93 4.18
C SER A 65 19.60 -15.16 4.95
N GLY A 66 19.69 -15.13 6.27
CA GLY A 66 18.82 -14.31 7.11
C GLY A 66 18.96 -12.81 6.81
N THR A 67 20.14 -12.36 6.38
CA THR A 67 20.37 -10.96 5.99
C THR A 67 19.56 -10.54 4.77
N THR A 68 19.43 -11.42 3.76
CA THR A 68 18.60 -11.18 2.57
C THR A 68 17.13 -11.06 2.95
N CYS A 69 16.66 -11.93 3.86
CA CYS A 69 15.30 -11.89 4.38
C CYS A 69 15.03 -10.59 5.16
N LEU A 70 15.99 -10.14 5.99
CA LEU A 70 15.89 -8.88 6.72
C LEU A 70 15.87 -7.66 5.78
N MET A 71 16.71 -7.64 4.73
CA MET A 71 16.70 -6.57 3.73
C MET A 71 15.35 -6.48 3.01
N LEU A 72 14.74 -7.62 2.68
CA LEU A 72 13.39 -7.64 2.10
C LEU A 72 12.32 -7.19 3.09
N ALA A 73 12.46 -7.53 4.38
CA ALA A 73 11.57 -7.01 5.42
C ALA A 73 11.62 -5.48 5.50
N ILE A 74 12.83 -4.89 5.50
CA ILE A 74 13.04 -3.45 5.50
C ILE A 74 12.47 -2.81 4.24
N ALA A 75 12.73 -3.39 3.06
CA ALA A 75 12.15 -2.92 1.80
C ALA A 75 10.62 -2.94 1.81
N CYS A 76 10.02 -4.00 2.38
CA CYS A 76 8.57 -4.10 2.56
C CYS A 76 8.04 -3.00 3.48
N VAL A 77 8.71 -2.73 4.60
CA VAL A 77 8.33 -1.65 5.55
C VAL A 77 8.39 -0.29 4.89
N ILE A 78 9.48 0.03 4.18
CA ILE A 78 9.61 1.30 3.45
C ILE A 78 8.49 1.44 2.40
N SER A 79 8.21 0.37 1.66
CA SER A 79 7.12 0.35 0.67
C SER A 79 5.75 0.62 1.29
N LEU A 80 5.47 0.01 2.44
CA LEU A 80 4.22 0.23 3.20
C LEU A 80 4.14 1.67 3.76
N LEU A 81 5.26 2.25 4.22
CA LEU A 81 5.29 3.63 4.69
C LEU A 81 5.03 4.63 3.56
N MET A 82 5.60 4.39 2.36
CA MET A 82 5.30 5.19 1.18
C MET A 82 3.82 5.09 0.78
N ASP A 83 3.24 3.89 0.82
CA ASP A 83 1.79 3.72 0.62
C ASP A 83 0.97 4.49 1.64
N ALA A 84 1.38 4.45 2.90
CA ALA A 84 0.73 5.16 4.00
C ALA A 84 0.73 6.68 3.69
N HIS A 85 1.86 7.19 3.24
CA HIS A 85 2.04 8.61 2.94
C HIS A 85 1.21 9.05 1.73
N ILE A 86 1.24 8.31 0.62
CA ILE A 86 0.40 8.53 -0.57
C ILE A 86 -1.08 8.59 -0.15
N ARG A 87 -1.54 7.62 0.64
CA ARG A 87 -2.92 7.57 1.12
C ARG A 87 -3.29 8.75 2.01
N ALA A 88 -2.36 9.25 2.82
CA ALA A 88 -2.60 10.43 3.65
C ALA A 88 -2.79 11.69 2.80
N HIS A 89 -2.03 11.86 1.72
CA HIS A 89 -2.21 12.98 0.78
C HIS A 89 -3.55 12.92 0.06
N VAL A 90 -3.92 11.75 -0.45
CA VAL A 90 -5.21 11.53 -1.10
C VAL A 90 -6.35 11.83 -0.13
N SER A 91 -6.26 11.36 1.12
CA SER A 91 -7.26 11.65 2.14
C SER A 91 -7.41 13.15 2.41
N LYS A 92 -6.31 13.91 2.47
CA LYS A 92 -6.35 15.38 2.65
C LYS A 92 -7.01 16.07 1.46
N ALA A 93 -6.64 15.68 0.23
CA ALA A 93 -7.25 16.22 -0.98
C ALA A 93 -8.76 15.93 -1.03
N THR A 94 -9.18 14.71 -0.68
CA THR A 94 -10.60 14.36 -0.59
C THR A 94 -11.33 15.18 0.49
N GLN A 95 -10.72 15.38 1.66
CA GLN A 95 -11.31 16.19 2.74
C GLN A 95 -11.45 17.66 2.34
N ALA A 96 -10.43 18.24 1.70
CA ALA A 96 -10.51 19.59 1.14
C ALA A 96 -11.63 19.69 0.10
N GLY A 97 -11.76 18.70 -0.79
CA GLY A 97 -12.86 18.62 -1.75
C GLY A 97 -14.25 18.53 -1.12
N LEU A 98 -14.41 17.70 -0.08
CA LEU A 98 -15.66 17.61 0.68
C LEU A 98 -15.99 18.93 1.39
N TRP A 99 -14.98 19.62 1.92
CA TRP A 99 -15.16 20.94 2.53
C TRP A 99 -15.64 21.97 1.51
N ILE A 100 -15.04 22.04 0.32
CA ILE A 100 -15.47 22.91 -0.78
C ILE A 100 -16.94 22.63 -1.13
N LYS A 101 -17.29 21.36 -1.34
CA LYS A 101 -18.66 20.93 -1.66
C LYS A 101 -19.68 21.39 -0.61
N HIS A 102 -19.37 21.21 0.67
CA HIS A 102 -20.35 21.47 1.74
C HIS A 102 -20.43 22.94 2.18
N TYR A 103 -19.31 23.66 2.17
CA TYR A 103 -19.23 24.99 2.80
C TYR A 103 -19.03 26.13 1.80
N VAL A 104 -18.38 25.89 0.66
CA VAL A 104 -18.15 26.92 -0.35
C VAL A 104 -19.25 26.87 -1.40
N GLU A 105 -19.59 25.69 -1.88
CA GLU A 105 -20.50 25.54 -3.01
C GLU A 105 -21.97 25.50 -2.65
N LYS A 106 -22.34 24.84 -1.56
CA LYS A 106 -23.73 24.81 -1.08
C LYS A 106 -24.38 26.22 -0.97
N PRO A 107 -23.69 27.27 -0.49
CA PRO A 107 -24.23 28.63 -0.50
C PRO A 107 -24.10 29.38 -1.84
N ILE A 108 -23.18 28.98 -2.74
CA ILE A 108 -22.94 29.66 -4.04
C ILE A 108 -23.85 29.09 -5.14
N ILE A 109 -24.00 27.77 -5.21
CA ILE A 109 -24.80 27.05 -6.21
C ILE A 109 -26.30 27.15 -5.94
N SER A 110 -26.69 27.57 -4.73
CA SER A 110 -28.07 27.99 -4.46
C SER A 110 -28.45 29.28 -5.21
N GLN A 111 -27.52 29.99 -5.86
CA GLN A 111 -27.80 31.26 -6.53
C GLN A 111 -27.89 31.22 -8.05
N ASP A 112 -27.01 30.57 -8.82
CA ASP A 112 -27.18 30.46 -10.28
C ASP A 112 -26.16 29.46 -10.89
N GLU A 113 -26.53 28.82 -12.00
CA GLU A 113 -25.76 27.91 -12.89
C GLU A 113 -25.61 26.41 -12.51
N GLU A 114 -26.46 25.57 -13.13
CA GLU A 114 -26.27 24.12 -13.31
C GLU A 114 -25.45 23.84 -14.58
N LEU A 115 -24.30 23.16 -14.44
CA LEU A 115 -23.58 22.60 -15.60
C LEU A 115 -24.12 21.20 -15.91
N CYS A 116 -25.09 21.11 -16.82
CA CYS A 116 -25.67 19.83 -17.22
C CYS A 116 -24.83 19.15 -18.31
N ILE A 117 -24.32 17.95 -18.05
CA ILE A 117 -23.66 17.12 -19.07
C ILE A 117 -24.73 16.25 -19.74
N ASP A 118 -24.99 16.51 -21.02
CA ASP A 118 -26.02 15.80 -21.78
C ASP A 118 -25.51 14.40 -22.19
N ARG A 119 -25.81 13.37 -21.39
CA ARG A 119 -25.63 11.96 -21.75
C ARG A 119 -26.93 11.40 -22.31
N ASN A 120 -27.41 12.02 -23.38
CA ASN A 120 -28.39 11.50 -24.36
C ASN A 120 -29.80 11.08 -23.89
N LYS A 121 -30.16 10.97 -22.59
CA LYS A 121 -31.55 10.63 -22.17
C LYS A 121 -31.84 10.69 -20.65
N GLY A 122 -31.16 11.57 -19.92
CA GLY A 122 -31.38 11.79 -18.48
C GLY A 122 -30.40 12.86 -18.02
N LYS A 123 -30.91 14.02 -17.60
CA LYS A 123 -30.09 15.16 -17.19
C LYS A 123 -29.51 14.92 -15.81
N ASP A 124 -28.31 14.37 -15.75
CA ASP A 124 -27.47 14.45 -14.55
C ASP A 124 -26.73 15.80 -14.60
N CYS A 125 -27.29 16.81 -13.93
CA CYS A 125 -26.62 18.10 -13.80
C CYS A 125 -25.58 18.00 -12.70
N LEU A 126 -24.30 18.06 -13.08
CA LEU A 126 -23.19 18.07 -12.13
C LEU A 126 -23.11 19.47 -11.53
N LYS A 127 -23.28 19.57 -10.22
CA LYS A 127 -23.19 20.82 -9.46
C LYS A 127 -21.85 20.88 -8.72
N GLY A 128 -21.07 21.93 -8.96
CA GLY A 128 -19.94 22.30 -8.11
C GLY A 128 -18.70 21.44 -8.28
N TRP A 129 -18.19 20.90 -7.17
CA TRP A 129 -16.89 20.26 -7.03
C TRP A 129 -16.83 18.96 -7.83
N GLU A 130 -18.01 18.41 -8.12
CA GLU A 130 -18.21 17.28 -9.02
C GLU A 130 -17.78 17.61 -10.45
N THR A 131 -17.92 18.87 -10.88
CA THR A 131 -17.38 19.35 -12.16
C THR A 131 -15.87 19.42 -12.14
N PHE A 132 -15.22 19.80 -11.02
CA PHE A 132 -13.76 19.78 -10.90
C PHE A 132 -13.20 18.35 -10.91
N LEU A 133 -13.84 17.43 -10.17
CA LEU A 133 -13.50 16.00 -10.20
C LEU A 133 -13.67 15.36 -11.60
N TYR A 134 -14.58 15.91 -12.41
CA TYR A 134 -14.88 15.42 -13.76
C TYR A 134 -14.04 16.09 -14.85
N LYS A 135 -13.68 17.36 -14.69
CA LYS A 135 -12.91 18.15 -15.66
C LYS A 135 -11.39 17.94 -15.52
N ASP A 136 -10.92 17.72 -14.29
CA ASP A 136 -9.49 17.46 -13.98
C ASP A 136 -9.23 15.99 -13.56
N GLY A 137 -10.15 15.07 -13.87
CA GLY A 137 -9.86 13.63 -14.02
C GLY A 137 -9.63 12.79 -12.75
N MET A 138 -9.64 13.37 -11.56
CA MET A 138 -9.03 12.71 -10.40
C MET A 138 -9.81 11.52 -9.79
N HIS A 139 -11.14 11.42 -9.97
CA HIS A 139 -11.96 10.33 -9.40
C HIS A 139 -12.97 9.68 -10.35
N SER A 140 -13.22 10.30 -11.51
CA SER A 140 -14.05 9.72 -12.57
C SER A 140 -13.23 8.95 -13.61
N ASP A 141 -11.91 9.12 -13.65
CA ASP A 141 -11.08 8.40 -14.61
C ASP A 141 -11.02 6.91 -14.20
N PRO A 142 -11.57 5.99 -15.00
CA PRO A 142 -11.47 4.56 -14.71
C PRO A 142 -10.01 4.12 -14.60
N SER A 143 -9.06 4.86 -15.20
CA SER A 143 -7.63 4.62 -15.02
C SER A 143 -7.21 4.79 -13.55
N TYR A 144 -7.67 5.83 -12.84
CA TYR A 144 -7.34 6.08 -11.42
C TYR A 144 -7.85 4.99 -10.49
N ARG A 145 -9.07 4.45 -10.70
CA ARG A 145 -9.58 3.31 -9.90
C ARG A 145 -8.78 2.04 -10.11
N VAL A 146 -8.29 1.82 -11.33
CA VAL A 146 -7.47 0.66 -11.67
C VAL A 146 -6.04 0.86 -11.16
N THR A 147 -5.44 2.03 -11.34
CA THR A 147 -4.09 2.35 -10.85
C THR A 147 -4.02 2.44 -9.34
N TRP A 148 -5.10 2.84 -8.65
CA TRP A 148 -5.17 2.84 -7.19
C TRP A 148 -4.92 1.45 -6.59
N HIS A 149 -5.57 0.42 -7.13
CA HIS A 149 -5.32 -0.97 -6.73
C HIS A 149 -3.89 -1.41 -7.08
N ASN A 150 -3.35 -0.89 -8.20
CA ASN A 150 -1.99 -1.18 -8.63
C ASN A 150 -0.92 -0.43 -7.81
N SER A 151 -1.26 0.69 -7.15
CA SER A 151 -0.30 1.47 -6.36
C SER A 151 0.29 0.66 -5.20
N HIS A 152 -0.52 -0.23 -4.63
CA HIS A 152 -0.13 -1.16 -3.58
C HIS A 152 0.36 -2.51 -4.10
N ALA A 153 0.17 -2.83 -5.39
CA ALA A 153 0.55 -4.12 -5.97
C ALA A 153 2.04 -4.41 -5.79
N LEU A 154 2.87 -3.37 -5.86
CA LEU A 154 4.31 -3.48 -5.65
C LEU A 154 4.67 -3.85 -4.19
N SER A 155 3.97 -3.27 -3.21
CA SER A 155 4.13 -3.62 -1.79
C SER A 155 3.69 -5.05 -1.52
N TRP A 156 2.58 -5.47 -2.11
CA TRP A 156 2.11 -6.86 -2.03
C TRP A 156 3.09 -7.84 -2.67
N LEU A 157 3.67 -7.49 -3.83
CA LEU A 157 4.68 -8.31 -4.49
C LEU A 157 5.92 -8.51 -3.59
N ILE A 158 6.46 -7.42 -3.03
CA ILE A 158 7.61 -7.50 -2.10
C ILE A 158 7.24 -8.33 -0.87
N TYR A 159 6.05 -8.12 -0.30
CA TYR A 159 5.57 -8.86 0.86
C TYR A 159 5.47 -10.37 0.59
N ILE A 160 4.94 -10.77 -0.57
CA ILE A 160 4.85 -12.19 -0.97
C ILE A 160 6.25 -12.79 -1.12
N ILE A 161 7.17 -12.09 -1.80
CA ILE A 161 8.57 -12.55 -1.97
C ILE A 161 9.25 -12.69 -0.60
N TYR A 162 9.06 -11.70 0.28
CA TYR A 162 9.56 -11.71 1.64
C TYR A 162 9.03 -12.92 2.43
N MET A 163 7.72 -13.14 2.45
CA MET A 163 7.11 -14.25 3.20
C MET A 163 7.56 -15.61 2.66
N ALA A 164 7.62 -15.77 1.34
CA ALA A 164 8.11 -17.00 0.72
C ALA A 164 9.57 -17.32 1.15
N LEU A 165 10.43 -16.30 1.21
CA LEU A 165 11.81 -16.46 1.66
C LEU A 165 11.91 -16.66 3.16
N LEU A 166 11.11 -15.96 3.95
CA LEU A 166 11.04 -16.16 5.39
C LEU A 166 10.72 -17.62 5.72
N PHE A 167 9.69 -18.21 5.11
CA PHE A 167 9.32 -19.61 5.34
C PHE A 167 10.46 -20.58 4.95
N ASN A 168 11.12 -20.34 3.82
CA ASN A 168 12.25 -21.16 3.36
C ASN A 168 13.46 -21.10 4.32
N VAL A 169 13.83 -19.89 4.76
CA VAL A 169 14.96 -19.68 5.67
C VAL A 169 14.63 -20.22 7.07
N TRP A 170 13.40 -20.00 7.55
CA TRP A 170 12.92 -20.44 8.86
C TRP A 170 12.99 -21.95 9.05
N LYS A 171 12.66 -22.71 8.00
CA LYS A 171 12.80 -24.18 7.98
C LYS A 171 14.26 -24.63 7.99
N SER A 172 15.15 -23.87 7.35
CA SER A 172 16.53 -24.30 7.07
C SER A 172 17.53 -23.95 8.18
N LYS A 173 17.28 -22.90 8.98
CA LYS A 173 18.27 -22.36 9.95
C LYS A 173 17.64 -22.05 11.31
N PRO A 174 17.71 -22.97 12.29
CA PRO A 174 17.13 -22.72 13.62
C PRO A 174 17.88 -21.66 14.45
N TYR A 175 19.16 -21.41 14.16
CA TYR A 175 20.02 -20.53 14.97
C TYR A 175 19.80 -19.02 14.72
N ASP A 176 19.21 -18.62 13.58
CA ASP A 176 18.98 -17.22 13.22
C ASP A 176 17.53 -16.75 13.46
N ARG A 177 16.71 -17.54 14.17
CA ARG A 177 15.27 -17.30 14.31
C ARG A 177 14.91 -15.96 14.96
N SER A 178 15.74 -15.43 15.85
CA SER A 178 15.49 -14.13 16.50
C SER A 178 15.48 -12.97 15.49
N VAL A 179 16.45 -12.93 14.58
CA VAL A 179 16.53 -11.88 13.54
C VAL A 179 15.37 -12.00 12.55
N LEU A 180 15.03 -13.23 12.16
CA LEU A 180 13.90 -13.50 11.28
C LEU A 180 12.56 -13.11 11.93
N PHE A 181 12.40 -13.42 13.22
CA PHE A 181 11.21 -13.05 13.98
C PHE A 181 11.12 -11.53 14.16
N PHE A 182 12.23 -10.84 14.40
CA PHE A 182 12.25 -9.37 14.42
C PHE A 182 11.77 -8.78 13.09
N GLY A 183 12.29 -9.26 11.96
CA GLY A 183 11.82 -8.85 10.63
C GLY A 183 10.33 -9.14 10.42
N PHE A 184 9.85 -10.29 10.90
CA PHE A 184 8.43 -10.66 10.88
C PHE A 184 7.56 -9.67 11.66
N VAL A 185 7.92 -9.40 12.92
CA VAL A 185 7.18 -8.46 13.78
C VAL A 185 7.18 -7.07 13.15
N LEU A 186 8.34 -6.61 12.66
CA LEU A 186 8.47 -5.29 12.05
C LEU A 186 7.49 -5.10 10.87
N VAL A 187 7.50 -6.02 9.89
CA VAL A 187 6.62 -5.94 8.72
C VAL A 187 5.14 -5.96 9.11
N HIS A 188 4.75 -6.83 10.03
CA HIS A 188 3.35 -7.01 10.39
C HIS A 188 2.81 -5.89 11.28
N VAL A 189 3.62 -5.34 12.19
CA VAL A 189 3.25 -4.14 12.95
C VAL A 189 3.05 -2.96 12.00
N THR A 190 3.94 -2.79 11.00
CA THR A 190 3.75 -1.76 9.97
C THR A 190 2.50 -2.01 9.13
N LEU A 191 2.19 -3.26 8.77
CA LEU A 191 0.98 -3.61 8.03
C LEU A 191 -0.31 -3.28 8.82
N VAL A 192 -0.34 -3.60 10.11
CA VAL A 192 -1.46 -3.24 11.00
C VAL A 192 -1.57 -1.73 11.13
N GLY A 193 -0.44 -1.03 11.30
CA GLY A 193 -0.41 0.43 11.34
C GLY A 193 -0.93 1.07 10.05
N PHE A 194 -0.57 0.52 8.88
CA PHE A 194 -1.09 0.94 7.58
C PHE A 194 -2.60 0.70 7.45
N ALA A 195 -3.07 -0.49 7.83
CA ALA A 195 -4.50 -0.83 7.83
C ALA A 195 -5.30 0.08 8.77
N TRP A 196 -4.76 0.37 9.96
CA TRP A 196 -5.37 1.28 10.92
C TRP A 196 -5.41 2.71 10.35
N MET A 197 -4.27 3.28 9.95
CA MET A 197 -4.21 4.65 9.47
C MET A 197 -5.12 4.87 8.26
N GLY A 198 -5.12 3.91 7.34
CA GLY A 198 -5.92 3.99 6.14
C GLY A 198 -7.44 4.05 6.38
N HIS A 199 -7.91 3.42 7.44
CA HIS A 199 -9.35 3.27 7.68
C HIS A 199 -9.87 3.99 8.93
N SER A 200 -8.99 4.48 9.81
CA SER A 200 -9.36 5.29 10.97
C SER A 200 -9.33 6.80 10.70
N PHE A 201 -8.58 7.28 9.70
CA PHE A 201 -8.53 8.70 9.37
C PHE A 201 -9.81 9.25 8.71
N PRO A 202 -10.44 8.57 7.72
CA PRO A 202 -11.60 9.12 7.03
C PRO A 202 -12.83 9.29 7.94
N SER A 203 -12.99 8.42 8.93
CA SER A 203 -14.18 8.37 9.78
C SER A 203 -14.27 9.52 10.80
N THR A 204 -13.15 10.18 11.13
CA THR A 204 -13.18 11.30 12.10
C THR A 204 -13.87 12.54 11.53
N LEU A 205 -13.71 12.82 10.24
CA LEU A 205 -14.38 13.92 9.57
C LEU A 205 -15.83 13.58 9.20
N ASP A 206 -16.09 12.35 8.75
CA ASP A 206 -17.45 11.86 8.54
C ASP A 206 -18.26 11.87 9.83
N ASN A 207 -17.69 11.53 10.99
CA ASN A 207 -18.42 11.61 12.27
C ASN A 207 -18.73 13.05 12.68
N SER A 208 -17.85 14.01 12.38
CA SER A 208 -18.14 15.44 12.58
C SER A 208 -19.27 15.94 11.67
N ILE A 209 -19.38 15.40 10.45
CA ILE A 209 -20.42 15.75 9.48
C ILE A 209 -21.72 14.98 9.77
N ASN A 210 -21.65 13.73 10.20
CA ASN A 210 -22.79 12.86 10.55
C ASN A 210 -23.47 13.29 11.85
N ASN A 211 -22.79 14.03 12.74
CA ASN A 211 -23.46 14.72 13.83
C ASN A 211 -24.48 15.78 13.35
N LEU A 212 -24.43 16.17 12.07
CA LEU A 212 -25.44 17.03 11.44
C LEU A 212 -26.54 16.24 10.72
N ILE A 213 -26.32 14.96 10.36
CA ILE A 213 -27.29 14.08 9.68
C ILE A 213 -27.08 12.63 10.17
N PRO A 214 -27.99 12.06 10.98
CA PRO A 214 -27.80 10.72 11.53
C PRO A 214 -28.02 9.66 10.44
N ILE A 215 -26.93 9.13 9.90
CA ILE A 215 -26.94 7.96 9.03
C ILE A 215 -26.36 6.80 9.84
N SER A 216 -27.15 5.75 10.05
CA SER A 216 -26.71 4.51 10.70
C SER A 216 -25.63 3.84 9.86
N THR A 217 -24.36 3.94 10.28
CA THR A 217 -23.26 3.33 9.52
C THR A 217 -23.10 1.85 9.87
N PRO A 218 -23.02 0.96 8.86
CA PRO A 218 -22.64 -0.45 9.07
C PRO A 218 -21.20 -0.55 9.62
N VAL A 219 -20.85 -1.73 10.12
CA VAL A 219 -19.53 -2.08 10.70
C VAL A 219 -18.39 -1.29 10.05
N SER A 220 -17.67 -0.50 10.85
CA SER A 220 -16.65 0.43 10.33
C SER A 220 -15.63 -0.34 9.47
N SER A 221 -15.41 0.11 8.24
CA SER A 221 -14.51 -0.54 7.28
C SER A 221 -13.10 -0.75 7.83
N GLY A 222 -12.69 0.05 8.81
CA GLY A 222 -11.42 -0.11 9.53
C GLY A 222 -11.34 -1.31 10.45
N THR A 223 -12.44 -1.65 11.14
CA THR A 223 -12.46 -2.87 11.96
C THR A 223 -12.22 -4.10 11.09
N LEU A 224 -12.80 -4.14 9.90
CA LEU A 224 -12.62 -5.26 8.97
C LEU A 224 -11.19 -5.34 8.42
N ALA A 225 -10.58 -4.20 8.04
CA ALA A 225 -9.20 -4.16 7.56
C ALA A 225 -8.18 -4.59 8.63
N ILE A 226 -8.34 -4.09 9.87
CA ILE A 226 -7.48 -4.47 11.00
C ILE A 226 -7.67 -5.95 11.36
N SER A 227 -8.91 -6.45 11.31
CA SER A 227 -9.22 -7.86 11.56
C SER A 227 -8.58 -8.77 10.50
N ALA A 228 -8.64 -8.37 9.23
CA ALA A 228 -7.99 -9.10 8.14
C ALA A 228 -6.46 -9.13 8.29
N ALA A 229 -5.83 -8.00 8.63
CA ALA A 229 -4.40 -7.95 8.92
C ALA A 229 -4.02 -8.83 10.12
N SER A 230 -4.83 -8.81 11.18
CA SER A 230 -4.63 -9.65 12.37
C SER A 230 -4.77 -11.14 12.05
N LEU A 231 -5.77 -11.52 11.24
CA LEU A 231 -5.94 -12.89 10.78
C LEU A 231 -4.74 -13.35 9.96
N LEU A 232 -4.21 -12.50 9.08
CA LEU A 232 -3.01 -12.81 8.29
C LEU A 232 -1.78 -13.05 9.18
N ILE A 233 -1.60 -12.26 10.25
CA ILE A 233 -0.54 -12.48 11.25
C ILE A 233 -0.69 -13.85 11.91
N ILE A 234 -1.90 -14.19 12.36
CA ILE A 234 -2.18 -15.47 13.03
C ILE A 234 -1.88 -16.64 12.09
N LEU A 235 -2.35 -16.56 10.84
CA LEU A 235 -2.09 -17.58 9.83
C LEU A 235 -0.60 -17.75 9.56
N ASN A 236 0.14 -16.65 9.40
CA ASN A 236 1.58 -16.72 9.17
C ASN A 236 2.35 -17.27 10.39
N LEU A 237 1.97 -16.89 11.60
CA LEU A 237 2.54 -17.46 12.83
C LEU A 237 2.28 -18.95 12.92
N PHE A 238 1.06 -19.40 12.59
CA PHE A 238 0.72 -20.81 12.53
C PHE A 238 1.58 -21.55 11.49
N CYS A 239 1.76 -20.98 10.29
CA CYS A 239 2.63 -21.56 9.27
C CYS A 239 4.11 -21.63 9.72
N LEU A 240 4.62 -20.60 10.41
CA LEU A 240 5.99 -20.61 10.95
C LEU A 240 6.16 -21.65 12.06
N TYR A 241 5.16 -21.79 12.94
CA TYR A 241 5.13 -22.80 13.99
C TYR A 241 5.15 -24.21 13.39
N TRP A 242 4.21 -24.50 12.48
CA TRP A 242 4.11 -25.81 11.82
C TRP A 242 5.37 -26.18 11.03
N SER A 243 5.95 -25.20 10.32
CA SER A 243 7.21 -25.39 9.58
C SER A 243 8.39 -25.72 10.49
N SER A 244 8.33 -25.35 11.77
CA SER A 244 9.37 -25.64 12.75
C SER A 244 9.31 -27.08 13.27
N GLU A 245 8.11 -27.67 13.38
CA GLU A 245 7.90 -29.06 13.79
C GLU A 245 8.24 -30.06 12.67
N ALA A 246 7.96 -29.69 11.42
CA ALA A 246 8.21 -30.55 10.26
C ALA A 246 9.69 -30.71 9.86
N SER A 247 10.62 -30.07 10.59
CA SER A 247 12.05 -30.27 10.36
C SER A 247 12.46 -31.58 11.05
N PRO A 248 12.86 -32.64 10.31
CA PRO A 248 13.28 -33.89 10.93
C PRO A 248 14.41 -33.60 11.89
N ARG A 249 14.26 -34.06 13.15
CA ARG A 249 15.40 -34.18 14.07
C ARG A 249 16.39 -35.09 13.34
N THR A 250 17.44 -34.50 12.78
CA THR A 250 18.63 -35.27 12.45
C THR A 250 19.20 -35.69 13.78
N ASP A 251 18.74 -36.85 14.26
CA ASP A 251 19.27 -37.52 15.43
C ASP A 251 20.77 -37.69 15.18
N LYS A 252 21.55 -36.92 15.92
CA LYS A 252 22.99 -37.11 16.03
C LYS A 252 23.18 -38.38 16.83
N THR A 253 23.33 -39.50 16.13
CA THR A 253 24.07 -40.67 16.60
C THR A 253 25.55 -40.33 16.70
#